data_AF-A0AA91GUA8-F1
#
_entry.id   AF-A0AA91GUA8-F1
#
_cell.length_a   1.000
_cell.length_b   1.000
_cell.length_c   1.000
_cell.angle_alpha   90.00
_cell.angle_beta   90.00
_cell.angle_gamma   90.00
#
_symmetry.space_group_name_H-M   'P 1'
#
loop_
_entity.id
_entity.type
_entity.pdbx_description
1 polymer ?
#
loop_
_entity_poly.entity_id
_entity_poly.type
_entity_poly.pdbx_seq_one_letter_code
_entity_poly.pdbx_strand_id
1 'polypeptide(L)'
;MEQNLSSLTLSLASQDIRRVLDKQKEERQILLTQTNILFVANSALLSVLTIARLLSVFSLFSITEVTLFLINFTLLINALLPRQFVITPNPENEKFLEGYLAMPPEEYQLQMLVNQVETYNANKQPINGNLQSLFYAAGVTWGIALVALSHVVALYFIPD
;
A
#
# COMPACT_ATOMS: atom_id res chain seq x y z
N MET A 1 -27.07 -37.00 8.79
CA MET A 1 -26.96 -35.83 9.69
C MET A 1 -25.55 -35.22 9.62
N GLU A 2 -24.49 -36.02 9.55
CA GLU A 2 -23.09 -35.54 9.41
C GLU A 2 -22.78 -34.77 8.11
N GLN A 3 -23.32 -35.18 6.96
CA GLN A 3 -23.10 -34.46 5.68
C GLN A 3 -23.64 -33.01 5.70
N ASN A 4 -24.76 -32.77 6.39
CA ASN A 4 -25.34 -31.41 6.52
C ASN A 4 -24.51 -30.50 7.44
N LEU A 5 -23.82 -31.07 8.41
CA LEU A 5 -22.89 -30.33 9.28
C LEU A 5 -21.62 -29.93 8.53
N SER A 6 -21.12 -30.81 7.65
CA SER A 6 -19.97 -30.53 6.79
C SER A 6 -20.26 -29.41 5.78
N SER A 7 -21.41 -29.46 5.10
CA SER A 7 -21.80 -28.44 4.13
C SER A 7 -22.07 -27.07 4.77
N LEU A 8 -22.70 -27.05 5.96
CA LEU A 8 -22.91 -25.83 6.72
C LEU A 8 -21.57 -25.19 7.16
N THR A 9 -20.64 -26.01 7.65
CA THR A 9 -19.30 -25.54 8.07
C THR A 9 -18.51 -25.00 6.88
N LEU A 10 -18.57 -25.67 5.73
CA LEU A 10 -17.92 -25.22 4.50
C LEU A 10 -18.51 -23.89 4.00
N SER A 11 -19.83 -23.74 4.08
CA SER A 11 -20.49 -22.48 3.72
C SER A 11 -20.08 -21.33 4.64
N LEU A 12 -20.01 -21.57 5.95
CA LEU A 12 -19.54 -20.56 6.92
C LEU A 12 -18.08 -20.18 6.66
N ALA A 13 -17.21 -21.17 6.45
CA ALA A 13 -15.79 -20.93 6.14
C ALA A 13 -15.61 -20.13 4.83
N SER A 14 -16.38 -20.46 3.79
CA SER A 14 -16.38 -19.71 2.52
C SER A 14 -16.83 -18.26 2.71
N GLN A 15 -17.86 -18.03 3.52
CA GLN A 15 -18.34 -16.69 3.84
C GLN A 15 -17.27 -15.88 4.61
N ASP A 16 -16.62 -16.49 5.60
CA ASP A 16 -15.59 -15.83 6.39
C ASP A 16 -14.37 -15.45 5.54
N ILE A 17 -13.93 -16.33 4.65
CA ILE A 17 -12.79 -16.05 3.76
C ILE A 17 -13.12 -14.94 2.76
N ARG A 18 -14.33 -14.95 2.17
CA ARG A 18 -14.80 -13.83 1.34
C ARG A 18 -14.78 -12.51 2.10
N ARG A 19 -15.25 -12.51 3.35
CA ARG A 19 -15.22 -11.32 4.20
C ARG A 19 -13.80 -10.82 4.48
N VAL A 20 -12.84 -11.73 4.66
CA VAL A 20 -11.43 -11.38 4.84
C VAL A 20 -10.83 -10.80 3.56
N LEU A 21 -11.14 -11.37 2.39
CA LEU A 21 -10.72 -10.83 1.10
C LEU A 21 -11.31 -9.44 0.81
N ASP A 22 -12.58 -9.23 1.15
CA ASP A 22 -13.22 -7.92 1.02
C ASP A 22 -12.53 -6.88 1.91
N LYS A 23 -12.20 -7.23 3.16
CA LYS A 23 -11.40 -6.37 4.04
C LYS A 23 -10.01 -6.09 3.47
N GLN A 24 -9.34 -7.09 2.90
CA GLN A 24 -8.03 -6.91 2.26
C GLN A 24 -8.11 -5.93 1.07
N LYS A 25 -9.19 -5.99 0.28
CA LYS A 25 -9.46 -5.05 -0.81
C LYS A 25 -9.69 -3.63 -0.31
N GLU A 26 -10.43 -3.47 0.80
CA GLU A 26 -10.66 -2.20 1.46
C GLU A 26 -9.35 -1.60 2.00
N GLU A 27 -8.55 -2.37 2.74
CA GLU A 27 -7.23 -1.97 3.24
C GLU A 27 -6.33 -1.48 2.11
N ARG A 28 -6.33 -2.17 0.96
CA ARG A 28 -5.59 -1.74 -0.23
C ARG A 28 -6.07 -0.37 -0.73
N GLN A 29 -7.38 -0.13 -0.80
CA GLN A 29 -7.92 1.15 -1.23
C GLN A 29 -7.52 2.29 -0.26
N ILE A 30 -7.51 1.99 1.04
CA ILE A 30 -7.01 2.91 2.08
C ILE A 30 -5.53 3.23 1.85
N LEU A 31 -4.69 2.23 1.61
CA LEU A 31 -3.26 2.43 1.34
C LEU A 31 -3.00 3.28 0.09
N LEU A 32 -3.73 3.04 -1.00
CA LEU A 32 -3.64 3.86 -2.21
C LEU A 32 -4.05 5.31 -1.93
N THR A 33 -5.11 5.51 -1.14
CA THR A 33 -5.57 6.84 -0.75
C THR A 33 -4.53 7.56 0.11
N GLN A 34 -3.96 6.88 1.11
CA GLN A 34 -2.87 7.42 1.94
C GLN A 34 -1.65 7.79 1.09
N THR A 35 -1.29 6.95 0.12
CA THR A 35 -0.19 7.21 -0.81
C THR A 35 -0.44 8.47 -1.62
N ASN A 36 -1.64 8.63 -2.18
CA ASN A 36 -2.01 9.83 -2.93
C ASN A 36 -1.93 11.10 -2.06
N ILE A 37 -2.45 11.04 -0.84
CA ILE A 37 -2.37 12.16 0.11
C ILE A 37 -0.91 12.52 0.38
N LEU A 38 -0.07 11.52 0.65
CA LEU A 38 1.33 11.75 0.96
C LEU A 38 2.10 12.31 -0.25
N PHE A 39 1.78 11.86 -1.46
CA PHE A 39 2.35 12.39 -2.70
C PHE A 39 2.00 13.86 -2.91
N VAL A 40 0.73 14.24 -2.69
CA VAL A 40 0.28 15.64 -2.75
C VAL A 40 0.95 16.50 -1.68
N ALA A 41 0.99 16.02 -0.43
CA ALA A 41 1.64 16.73 0.67
C ALA A 41 3.12 16.97 0.40
N ASN A 42 3.83 15.97 -0.12
CA ASN A 42 5.25 16.08 -0.44
C ASN A 42 5.50 17.04 -1.61
N SER A 43 4.62 17.06 -2.61
CA SER A 43 4.67 18.04 -3.72
C SER A 43 4.45 19.48 -3.24
N ALA A 44 3.53 19.69 -2.29
CA ALA A 44 3.30 20.98 -1.66
C ALA A 44 4.52 21.43 -0.85
N LEU A 45 5.14 20.51 -0.10
CA LEU A 45 6.32 20.79 0.71
C LEU A 45 7.53 21.19 -0.16
N LEU A 46 7.75 20.49 -1.29
CA LEU A 46 8.74 20.90 -2.29
C LEU A 46 8.49 22.32 -2.81
N SER A 47 7.22 22.63 -3.11
CA SER A 47 6.84 23.95 -3.62
C SER A 47 7.15 25.05 -2.60
N VAL A 48 6.83 24.82 -1.33
CA VAL A 48 7.15 25.74 -0.22
C VAL A 48 8.67 25.95 -0.11
N LEU A 49 9.45 24.87 -0.08
CA LEU A 49 10.92 24.93 0.00
C LEU A 49 11.54 25.70 -1.18
N THR A 50 10.97 25.51 -2.39
CA THR A 50 11.42 26.18 -3.61
C THR A 50 11.06 27.66 -3.60
N ILE A 51 9.81 28.02 -3.26
CA ILE A 51 9.34 29.41 -3.21
C ILE A 51 10.09 30.20 -2.13
N ALA A 52 10.31 29.59 -0.97
CA ALA A 52 11.06 30.19 0.13
C ALA A 52 12.57 30.30 -0.17
N ARG A 53 13.03 29.84 -1.34
CA ARG A 53 14.44 29.79 -1.76
C ARG A 53 15.37 29.04 -0.80
N LEU A 54 14.81 28.22 0.10
CA LEU A 54 15.56 27.42 1.07
C LEU A 54 16.47 26.40 0.37
N LEU A 55 16.04 25.89 -0.79
CA LEU A 55 16.86 25.02 -1.64
C LEU A 55 17.93 25.76 -2.46
N SER A 56 17.78 27.07 -2.66
CA SER A 56 18.62 27.84 -3.59
C SER A 56 19.83 28.48 -2.92
N VAL A 57 19.81 28.66 -1.59
CA VAL A 57 20.94 29.14 -0.80
C VAL A 57 21.75 27.92 -0.37
N PHE A 58 23.03 27.83 -0.72
CA PHE A 58 23.83 26.65 -0.43
C PHE A 58 24.18 26.61 1.07
N SER A 59 23.46 25.81 1.87
CA SER A 59 23.70 25.62 3.30
C SER A 59 23.64 24.13 3.69
N LEU A 60 24.13 23.78 4.89
CA LEU A 60 23.99 22.42 5.45
C LEU A 60 22.51 21.99 5.55
N PHE A 61 21.61 22.94 5.81
CA PHE A 61 20.17 22.69 5.82
C PHE A 61 19.67 22.31 4.42
N SER A 62 20.09 23.03 3.38
CA SER A 62 19.67 22.76 2.00
C SER A 62 20.14 21.40 1.49
N ILE A 63 21.37 20.97 1.83
CA ILE A 63 21.86 19.63 1.51
C ILE A 63 20.99 18.57 2.19
N THR A 64 20.64 18.80 3.46
CA THR A 64 19.79 17.90 4.25
C THR A 64 18.37 17.83 3.68
N GLU A 65 17.77 18.96 3.35
CA GLU A 65 16.43 19.07 2.74
C GLU A 65 16.34 18.35 1.40
N VAL A 66 17.32 18.56 0.50
CA VAL A 66 17.37 17.86 -0.81
C VAL A 66 17.52 16.36 -0.62
N THR A 67 18.39 15.93 0.30
CA THR A 67 18.62 14.49 0.57
C THR A 67 17.37 13.83 1.13
N LEU A 68 16.74 14.44 2.14
CA LEU A 68 15.50 13.91 2.73
C LEU A 68 14.36 13.91 1.71
N PHE A 69 14.28 14.94 0.86
CA PHE A 69 13.29 14.99 -0.22
C PHE A 69 13.48 13.85 -1.22
N LEU A 70 14.71 13.55 -1.63
CA LEU A 70 15.02 12.44 -2.53
C LEU A 70 14.68 11.09 -1.92
N ILE A 71 14.99 10.88 -0.63
CA ILE A 71 14.62 9.67 0.11
C ILE A 71 13.10 9.52 0.13
N ASN A 72 12.38 10.59 0.47
CA ASN A 72 10.92 10.58 0.53
C ASN A 72 10.29 10.25 -0.84
N PHE A 73 10.77 10.90 -1.90
CA PHE A 73 10.32 10.64 -3.26
C PHE A 73 10.53 9.18 -3.65
N THR A 74 11.70 8.61 -3.32
CA THR A 74 12.01 7.20 -3.60
C THR A 74 11.06 6.25 -2.86
N LEU A 75 10.78 6.51 -1.57
CA LEU A 75 9.85 5.71 -0.77
C LEU A 75 8.42 5.79 -1.30
N LEU A 76 7.99 6.96 -1.77
CA LEU A 76 6.68 7.15 -2.38
C LEU A 76 6.54 6.41 -3.69
N ILE A 77 7.53 6.51 -4.59
CA ILE A 77 7.53 5.74 -5.85
C ILE A 77 7.49 4.23 -5.55
N ASN A 78 8.26 3.75 -4.57
CA ASN A 78 8.23 2.34 -4.18
C ASN A 78 6.86 1.90 -3.59
N ALA A 79 6.18 2.78 -2.86
CA ALA A 79 4.82 2.52 -2.37
C ALA A 79 3.77 2.50 -3.49
N LEU A 80 4.02 3.25 -4.57
CA LEU A 80 3.11 3.44 -5.70
C LEU A 80 3.32 2.43 -6.83
N LEU A 81 4.48 1.77 -6.89
CA LEU A 81 4.80 0.77 -7.91
C LEU A 81 3.75 -0.35 -7.91
N PRO A 82 3.09 -0.63 -9.04
CA PRO A 82 2.08 -1.66 -9.13
C PRO A 82 2.74 -3.02 -8.95
N ARG A 83 2.58 -3.61 -7.76
CA ARG A 83 2.97 -5.00 -7.51
C ARG A 83 1.88 -5.92 -8.06
N GLN A 84 2.28 -7.00 -8.74
CA GLN A 84 1.33 -7.93 -9.33
C GLN A 84 0.45 -8.55 -8.24
N PHE A 85 -0.86 -8.38 -8.37
CA PHE A 85 -1.84 -8.99 -7.47
C PHE A 85 -2.36 -10.27 -8.11
N VAL A 86 -2.43 -11.33 -7.31
CA VAL A 86 -3.03 -12.58 -7.74
C VAL A 86 -4.53 -12.46 -7.56
N ILE A 87 -5.29 -12.80 -8.61
CA ILE A 87 -6.74 -12.90 -8.57
C ILE A 87 -7.09 -14.33 -8.97
N THR A 88 -7.80 -15.04 -8.09
CA THR A 88 -8.28 -16.40 -8.35
C THR A 88 -9.74 -16.52 -7.86
N PRO A 89 -10.64 -17.16 -8.62
CA PRO A 89 -10.38 -17.81 -9.91
C PRO A 89 -10.23 -16.76 -11.03
N ASN A 90 -9.30 -17.02 -11.96
CA ASN A 90 -9.15 -16.19 -13.13
C ASN A 90 -10.12 -16.72 -14.22
N PRO A 91 -11.23 -16.02 -14.51
CA PRO A 91 -12.20 -16.47 -15.50
C PRO A 91 -11.65 -16.45 -16.93
N GLU A 92 -10.54 -15.75 -17.18
CA GLU A 92 -9.87 -15.69 -18.48
C GLU A 92 -8.97 -16.91 -18.74
N ASN A 93 -8.80 -17.80 -17.77
CA ASN A 93 -7.98 -18.99 -17.91
C ASN A 93 -8.82 -20.15 -18.47
N GLU A 94 -8.43 -20.73 -19.60
CA GLU A 94 -9.11 -21.89 -20.20
C GLU A 94 -9.20 -23.08 -19.23
N LYS A 95 -8.19 -23.25 -18.36
CA LYS A 95 -8.21 -24.28 -17.29
C LYS A 95 -9.31 -24.05 -16.25
N PHE A 96 -9.83 -22.83 -16.12
CA PHE A 96 -10.96 -22.54 -15.25
C PHE A 96 -12.23 -23.19 -15.79
N LEU A 97 -12.49 -23.02 -17.09
CA LEU A 97 -13.68 -23.57 -17.75
C LEU A 97 -13.66 -25.09 -17.78
N GLU A 98 -12.50 -25.70 -18.02
CA GLU A 98 -12.39 -27.17 -18.09
C GLU A 98 -12.37 -27.84 -16.71
N GLY A 99 -11.76 -27.21 -15.71
CA GLY A 99 -11.58 -27.80 -14.38
C GLY A 99 -12.73 -27.53 -13.40
N TYR A 100 -13.23 -26.30 -13.35
CA TYR A 100 -14.17 -25.88 -12.29
C TYR A 100 -15.63 -26.10 -12.69
N LEU A 101 -15.99 -25.96 -13.97
CA LEU A 101 -17.37 -26.17 -14.42
C LEU A 101 -17.77 -27.65 -14.47
N ALA A 102 -16.80 -28.55 -14.61
CA ALA A 102 -17.01 -29.99 -14.60
C ALA A 102 -17.09 -30.59 -13.19
N MET A 103 -16.82 -29.80 -12.16
CA MET A 103 -16.62 -30.27 -10.79
C MET A 103 -17.95 -30.36 -10.02
N PRO A 104 -18.15 -31.37 -9.16
CA PRO A 104 -19.32 -31.42 -8.31
C PRO A 104 -19.34 -30.24 -7.31
N PRO A 105 -20.52 -29.74 -6.90
CA PRO A 105 -20.65 -28.50 -6.12
C PRO A 105 -19.84 -28.47 -4.81
N GLU A 106 -19.71 -29.61 -4.13
CA GLU A 106 -18.98 -29.73 -2.86
C GLU A 106 -17.47 -29.59 -3.07
N GLU A 107 -16.93 -30.22 -4.10
CA GLU A 107 -15.51 -30.19 -4.46
C GLU A 107 -15.12 -28.81 -5.04
N TYR A 108 -16.02 -28.22 -5.83
CA TYR A 108 -15.88 -26.84 -6.30
C TYR A 108 -15.76 -25.85 -5.14
N GLN A 109 -16.63 -25.96 -4.12
CA GLN A 109 -16.59 -25.08 -2.95
C GLN A 109 -15.28 -25.23 -2.16
N LEU A 110 -14.80 -26.47 -1.99
CA LEU A 110 -13.55 -26.75 -1.30
C LEU A 110 -12.35 -26.17 -2.07
N GLN A 111 -12.27 -26.41 -3.38
CA GLN A 111 -11.18 -25.88 -4.19
C GLN A 111 -11.21 -24.35 -4.25
N MET A 112 -12.42 -23.77 -4.29
CA MET A 112 -12.56 -22.33 -4.26
C MET A 112 -12.09 -21.72 -2.94
N LEU A 113 -12.31 -22.41 -1.83
CA LEU A 113 -11.81 -22.03 -0.52
C LEU A 113 -10.27 -22.00 -0.50
N VAL A 114 -9.62 -23.05 -1.02
CA VAL A 114 -8.16 -23.14 -1.11
C VAL A 114 -7.59 -22.00 -1.94
N ASN A 115 -8.16 -21.76 -3.12
CA ASN A 115 -7.73 -20.67 -4.00
C ASN A 115 -7.86 -19.29 -3.36
N GLN A 116 -8.92 -19.05 -2.60
CA GLN A 116 -9.11 -17.78 -1.89
C GLN A 116 -8.06 -17.59 -0.79
N VAL A 117 -7.70 -18.65 -0.06
CA VAL A 117 -6.62 -18.62 0.94
C VAL A 117 -5.26 -18.38 0.28
N GLU A 118 -4.98 -19.04 -0.83
CA GLU A 118 -3.75 -18.83 -1.60
C GLU A 118 -3.67 -17.39 -2.14
N THR A 119 -4.76 -16.87 -2.67
CA THR A 119 -4.91 -15.49 -3.11
C THR A 119 -4.64 -14.50 -1.97
N TYR A 120 -5.22 -14.75 -0.78
CA TYR A 120 -5.00 -13.92 0.39
C TYR A 120 -3.51 -13.89 0.80
N ASN A 121 -2.87 -15.07 0.86
CA ASN A 121 -1.46 -15.20 1.23
C ASN A 121 -0.54 -14.52 0.21
N ALA A 122 -0.79 -14.69 -1.09
CA ALA A 122 -0.04 -14.04 -2.15
C ALA A 122 -0.15 -12.51 -2.09
N ASN A 123 -1.35 -11.99 -1.79
CA ASN A 123 -1.61 -10.55 -1.74
C ASN A 123 -1.18 -9.88 -0.43
N LYS A 124 -0.94 -10.64 0.65
CA LYS A 124 -0.51 -10.10 1.96
C LYS A 124 0.87 -9.45 1.91
N GLN A 125 1.83 -10.06 1.23
CA GLN A 125 3.21 -9.56 1.10
C GLN A 125 3.30 -8.18 0.44
N PRO A 126 2.70 -7.95 -0.75
CA PRO A 126 2.75 -6.63 -1.39
C PRO A 126 2.02 -5.55 -0.55
N ILE A 127 0.91 -5.88 0.10
CA ILE A 127 0.18 -4.95 0.98
C ILE A 127 1.05 -4.49 2.16
N ASN A 128 1.70 -5.43 2.85
CA ASN A 128 2.59 -5.11 3.97
C ASN A 128 3.81 -4.28 3.53
N GLY A 129 4.38 -4.60 2.37
CA GLY A 129 5.49 -3.82 1.81
C GLY A 129 5.09 -2.37 1.51
N ASN A 130 3.88 -2.15 0.98
CA ASN A 130 3.37 -0.81 0.72
C ASN A 130 3.14 -0.04 2.03
N LEU A 131 2.53 -0.67 3.03
CA LEU A 131 2.32 -0.08 4.36
C LEU A 131 3.64 0.36 5.00
N GLN A 132 4.67 -0.47 4.94
CA GLN A 132 5.98 -0.14 5.50
C GLN A 132 6.63 1.05 4.76
N SER A 133 6.57 1.08 3.43
CA SER A 133 7.11 2.19 2.62
C SER A 133 6.37 3.50 2.93
N LEU A 134 5.04 3.44 3.08
CA LEU A 134 4.19 4.56 3.49
C LEU A 134 4.56 5.09 4.88
N PHE A 135 4.77 4.20 5.85
CA PHE A 135 5.15 4.58 7.21
C PHE A 135 6.49 5.34 7.23
N TYR A 136 7.49 4.83 6.51
CA TYR A 136 8.77 5.53 6.39
C TYR A 136 8.64 6.85 5.64
N ALA A 137 7.88 6.90 4.55
CA ALA A 137 7.66 8.13 3.79
C ALA A 137 7.00 9.21 4.66
N ALA A 138 6.03 8.84 5.50
CA ALA A 138 5.38 9.77 6.42
C ALA A 138 6.38 10.34 7.45
N GLY A 139 7.23 9.47 8.01
CA GLY A 139 8.30 9.87 8.93
C GLY A 139 9.32 10.82 8.27
N VAL A 140 9.74 10.52 7.05
CA VAL A 140 10.67 11.39 6.30
C VAL A 140 10.01 12.72 5.95
N THR A 141 8.73 12.73 5.55
CA THR A 141 7.97 13.97 5.29
C THR A 141 7.97 14.89 6.51
N TRP A 142 7.71 14.33 7.70
CA TRP A 142 7.75 15.09 8.94
C TRP A 142 9.16 15.60 9.27
N GLY A 143 10.19 14.79 9.00
CA GLY A 143 11.59 15.20 9.12
C GLY A 143 11.93 16.41 8.23
N ILE A 144 11.50 16.40 6.96
CA ILE A 144 11.70 17.54 6.06
C ILE A 144 11.02 18.80 6.62
N ALA A 145 9.77 18.68 7.10
CA ALA A 145 9.06 19.82 7.68
C ALA A 145 9.80 20.41 8.89
N LEU A 146 10.35 19.56 9.77
CA LEU A 146 11.10 20.00 10.95
C LEU A 146 12.41 20.71 10.55
N VAL A 147 13.14 20.16 9.58
CA VAL A 147 14.37 20.78 9.06
C VAL A 147 14.05 22.12 8.42
N ALA A 148 13.00 22.21 7.60
CA ALA A 148 12.57 23.44 6.96
C ALA A 148 12.21 24.53 7.98
N LEU A 149 11.46 24.17 9.03
CA LEU A 149 11.13 25.09 10.13
C LEU A 149 12.40 25.57 10.84
N SER A 150 13.33 24.66 11.12
CA SER A 150 14.60 24.99 11.79
C SER A 150 15.45 25.91 10.91
N HIS A 151 15.46 25.68 9.59
CA HIS A 151 16.18 26.50 8.61
C HIS A 151 15.61 27.93 8.57
N VAL A 152 14.29 28.09 8.58
CA VAL A 152 13.62 29.42 8.67
C VAL A 152 13.95 30.13 9.99
N VAL A 153 13.91 29.42 11.12
CA VAL A 153 14.29 29.99 12.43
C VAL A 153 15.75 30.44 12.43
N ALA A 154 16.66 29.62 11.89
CA ALA A 154 18.08 29.96 11.81
C ALA A 154 18.31 31.24 10.99
N LEU A 155 17.64 31.40 9.84
CA LEU A 155 17.71 32.61 9.02
C LEU A 155 17.17 33.86 9.74
N TYR A 156 16.18 33.70 10.62
CA TYR A 156 15.59 34.83 11.35
C TYR A 156 16.44 35.28 12.55
N PHE A 157 17.08 34.34 13.25
CA PHE A 157 17.85 34.62 14.47
C PHE A 157 19.36 34.81 14.25
N ILE A 158 19.89 34.36 13.12
CA ILE A 158 21.27 34.61 12.68
C ILE A 158 21.17 35.44 11.40
N PRO A 159 20.90 36.75 11.50
CA PRO A 159 21.06 37.64 10.36
C PRO A 159 22.55 37.74 10.00
N ASP A 160 22.86 37.83 8.71
CA ASP A 160 24.19 38.14 8.19
C ASP A 160 24.82 39.37 8.88
#